data_AF-A0A2S4UGY5-F1
#
_entry.id   AF-A0A2S4UGY5-F1
#
_cell.length_a   1.000
_cell.length_b   1.000
_cell.length_c   1.000
_cell.angle_alpha   90.00
_cell.angle_beta   90.00
_cell.angle_gamma   90.00
#
_symmetry.space_group_name_H-M   'P 1'
#
loop_
_entity.id
_entity.type
_entity.pdbx_description
1 polymer ?
#
loop_
_entity_poly.entity_id
_entity_poly.type
_entity_poly.pdbx_seq_one_letter_code
_entity_poly.pdbx_strand_id
1 'polypeptide(L)'
;MLANSELESETSRLETLGIVNESNRMSIADLLNPAGETQDVVLHNVTELCQECGNIIRVLQLTTKEDHHWARIAEDRKRILGHQLRVLPTIDASIICASGTEFDIIQDQWRDPVRSMDGELRILMCMLDPREATYYQPLTEPEIQLGKSLVPVLKLSRVFLKKFYRIMGGSRFPLFTIMSSDQLDTFGGLADNIEGRLGGMIADDLRDLSNKAEEGGDSEYLDRLMKEAAKLEKYSGAGLLLILIHFLPIIPDSDGYKDWLFVWQSQLTVAINNFIQACRGFEIRTPDQ
;
A
#
# COMPACT_ATOMS: atom_id res chain seq x y z
N MET A 1 -11.07 13.91 29.71
CA MET A 1 -10.57 13.66 31.08
C MET A 1 -10.84 12.24 31.56
N LEU A 2 -12.07 11.71 31.46
CA LEU A 2 -12.38 10.33 31.92
C LEU A 2 -11.66 9.23 31.11
N ALA A 3 -11.52 9.39 29.79
CA ALA A 3 -10.79 8.42 28.95
C ALA A 3 -9.30 8.31 29.30
N ASN A 4 -8.65 9.43 29.66
CA ASN A 4 -7.24 9.42 30.06
C ASN A 4 -7.03 8.74 31.42
N SER A 5 -7.97 8.86 32.36
CA SER A 5 -7.84 8.19 33.65
C SER A 5 -8.05 6.67 33.57
N GLU A 6 -8.91 6.21 32.66
CA GLU A 6 -9.06 4.76 32.39
C GLU A 6 -7.83 4.21 31.66
N LEU A 7 -7.25 4.98 30.72
CA LEU A 7 -6.01 4.60 30.03
C LEU A 7 -4.82 4.50 30.98
N GLU A 8 -4.65 5.47 31.88
CA GLU A 8 -3.58 5.48 32.89
C GLU A 8 -3.73 4.33 33.89
N SER A 9 -4.97 3.98 34.25
CA SER A 9 -5.30 2.86 35.13
C SER A 9 -4.96 1.50 34.50
N GLU A 10 -5.31 1.29 33.23
CA GLU A 10 -5.03 0.03 32.54
C GLU A 10 -3.52 -0.12 32.24
N THR A 11 -2.84 0.99 31.94
CA THR A 11 -1.38 1.02 31.75
C THR A 11 -0.63 0.63 33.03
N SER A 12 -1.04 1.15 34.19
CA SER A 12 -0.49 0.74 35.50
C SER A 12 -0.73 -0.74 35.82
N ARG A 13 -1.87 -1.30 35.42
CA ARG A 13 -2.19 -2.74 35.59
C ARG A 13 -1.25 -3.63 34.77
N LEU A 14 -0.94 -3.23 33.53
CA LEU A 14 -0.09 -4.01 32.63
C LEU A 14 1.40 -3.93 33.01
N GLU A 15 1.86 -2.82 33.60
CA GLU A 15 3.19 -2.67 34.19
C GLU A 15 3.40 -3.59 35.40
N THR A 16 2.38 -3.69 36.26
CA THR A 16 2.41 -4.56 37.45
C THR A 16 2.52 -6.05 37.07
N LEU A 17 2.06 -6.42 35.87
CA LEU A 17 2.15 -7.77 35.31
C LEU A 17 3.47 -8.05 34.56
N GLY A 18 4.38 -7.07 34.46
CA GLY A 18 5.66 -7.21 33.76
C GLY A 18 5.54 -7.30 32.23
N ILE A 19 4.38 -6.92 31.67
CA ILE A 19 4.07 -7.00 30.24
C ILE A 19 4.58 -5.74 29.50
N VAL A 20 4.70 -4.61 30.20
CA VAL A 20 5.18 -3.34 29.66
C VAL A 20 6.52 -2.98 30.33
N ASN A 21 7.58 -2.75 29.53
CA ASN A 21 8.81 -2.10 29.98
C ASN A 21 8.92 -0.70 29.34
N GLU A 22 9.82 0.16 29.85
CA GLU A 22 10.00 1.55 29.38
C GLU A 22 10.23 1.66 27.85
N SER A 23 10.82 0.64 27.22
CA SER A 23 11.02 0.54 25.76
C SER A 23 9.72 0.24 25.00
N ASN A 24 8.81 -0.57 25.56
CA ASN A 24 7.48 -0.82 24.99
C ASN A 24 6.53 0.36 25.23
N ARG A 25 6.74 1.13 26.30
CA ARG A 25 5.91 2.29 26.67
C ARG A 25 6.04 3.43 25.65
N MET A 26 7.27 3.68 25.19
CA MET A 26 7.57 4.65 24.13
C MET A 26 6.98 4.20 22.78
N SER A 27 7.10 2.89 22.48
CA SER A 27 6.54 2.29 21.26
C SER A 27 5.02 2.34 21.18
N ILE A 28 4.29 2.14 22.28
CA ILE A 28 2.82 2.24 22.26
C ILE A 28 2.41 3.70 22.06
N ALA A 29 3.13 4.65 22.67
CA ALA A 29 2.90 6.07 22.43
C ALA A 29 3.20 6.47 20.97
N ASP A 30 4.22 5.90 20.33
CA ASP A 30 4.56 6.14 18.93
C ASP A 30 3.60 5.45 17.95
N LEU A 31 3.06 4.27 18.28
CA LEU A 31 1.96 3.60 17.57
C LEU A 31 0.60 4.33 17.75
N LEU A 32 0.43 5.06 18.85
CA LEU A 32 -0.71 5.94 19.12
C LEU A 32 -0.49 7.38 18.65
N ASN A 33 0.72 7.77 18.26
CA ASN A 33 0.99 9.09 17.69
C ASN A 33 0.32 9.31 16.31
N PRO A 34 0.25 8.30 15.40
CA PRO A 34 -0.65 8.41 14.26
C PRO A 34 -2.12 8.45 14.68
N ALA A 35 -2.51 8.05 15.90
CA ALA A 35 -3.87 8.22 16.42
C ALA A 35 -4.21 9.69 16.69
N GLY A 36 -3.22 10.56 16.95
CA GLY A 36 -3.41 12.02 17.04
C GLY A 36 -3.68 12.66 15.68
N GLU A 37 -2.85 12.34 14.68
CA GLU A 37 -3.05 12.81 13.30
C GLU A 37 -4.31 12.19 12.66
N THR A 38 -4.59 10.90 12.90
CA THR A 38 -5.85 10.29 12.46
C THR A 38 -7.05 10.79 13.24
N GLN A 39 -6.96 11.14 14.53
CA GLN A 39 -8.09 11.78 15.24
C GLN A 39 -8.46 13.11 14.61
N ASP A 40 -7.49 13.97 14.31
CA ASP A 40 -7.75 15.27 13.69
C ASP A 40 -8.31 15.11 12.27
N VAL A 41 -7.79 14.16 11.49
CA VAL A 41 -8.32 13.83 10.16
C VAL A 41 -9.72 13.23 10.22
N VAL A 42 -10.02 12.36 11.17
CA VAL A 42 -11.37 11.80 11.41
C VAL A 42 -12.33 12.92 11.80
N LEU A 43 -11.96 13.75 12.77
CA LEU A 43 -12.82 14.82 13.28
C LEU A 43 -13.10 15.85 12.19
N HIS A 44 -12.09 16.18 11.37
CA HIS A 44 -12.23 17.07 10.22
C HIS A 44 -13.19 16.48 9.18
N ASN A 45 -12.96 15.24 8.74
CA ASN A 45 -13.79 14.59 7.71
C ASN A 45 -15.25 14.38 8.18
N VAL A 46 -15.46 14.03 9.45
CA VAL A 46 -16.81 13.90 10.04
C VAL A 46 -17.51 15.26 10.11
N THR A 47 -16.79 16.32 10.44
CA THR A 47 -17.32 17.69 10.50
C THR A 47 -17.79 18.14 9.11
N GLU A 48 -16.97 17.94 8.09
CA GLU A 48 -17.32 18.26 6.69
C GLU A 48 -18.55 17.47 6.21
N LEU A 49 -18.61 16.16 6.48
CA LEU A 49 -19.76 15.32 6.15
C LEU A 49 -21.05 15.82 6.81
N CYS A 50 -20.99 16.14 8.11
CA CYS A 50 -22.12 16.68 8.85
C CYS A 50 -22.61 18.02 8.28
N GLN A 51 -21.67 18.87 7.84
CA GLN A 51 -21.98 20.17 7.27
C GLN A 51 -22.71 20.05 5.91
N GLU A 52 -22.25 19.15 5.03
CA GLU A 52 -22.91 18.90 3.74
C GLU A 52 -24.27 18.21 3.89
N CYS A 53 -24.41 17.26 4.83
CA CYS A 53 -25.72 16.70 5.20
C CYS A 53 -26.69 17.78 5.69
N GLY A 54 -26.20 18.73 6.51
CA GLY A 54 -26.97 19.87 6.97
C GLY A 54 -27.41 20.81 5.83
N ASN A 55 -26.57 21.01 4.82
CA ASN A 55 -26.91 21.78 3.62
C ASN A 55 -28.05 21.14 2.83
N ILE A 56 -28.01 19.81 2.60
CA ILE A 56 -29.09 19.08 1.91
C ILE A 56 -30.40 19.15 2.69
N ILE A 57 -30.36 18.93 4.01
CA ILE A 57 -31.56 19.01 4.85
C ILE A 57 -32.21 20.40 4.77
N ARG A 58 -31.41 21.47 4.79
CA ARG A 58 -31.91 22.85 4.63
C ARG A 58 -32.52 23.08 3.25
N VAL A 59 -31.90 22.59 2.19
CA VAL A 59 -32.44 22.72 0.82
C VAL A 59 -33.75 21.95 0.70
N LEU A 60 -33.84 20.72 1.23
CA LEU A 60 -35.05 19.90 1.17
C LEU A 60 -36.21 20.42 2.04
N GLN A 61 -35.91 21.06 3.19
CA GLN A 61 -36.93 21.62 4.08
C GLN A 61 -37.51 22.96 3.56
N LEU A 62 -36.86 23.64 2.62
CA LEU A 62 -37.23 25.00 2.18
C LEU A 62 -37.90 25.08 0.79
N THR A 63 -38.06 23.99 0.05
CA THR A 63 -38.43 24.08 -1.38
C THR A 63 -39.90 23.82 -1.70
N THR A 64 -40.56 24.85 -2.23
CA THR A 64 -41.84 24.79 -2.99
C THR A 64 -41.70 25.26 -4.46
N LYS A 65 -40.48 25.43 -5.02
CA LYS A 65 -40.26 25.77 -6.45
C LYS A 65 -39.06 25.04 -7.08
N GLU A 66 -39.25 24.56 -8.31
CA GLU A 66 -38.36 23.66 -9.06
C GLU A 66 -37.52 24.40 -10.12
N ASP A 67 -36.20 24.14 -10.10
CA ASP A 67 -35.36 23.74 -11.27
C ASP A 67 -33.86 23.91 -10.96
N HIS A 68 -33.44 25.02 -10.31
CA HIS A 68 -32.02 25.23 -9.94
C HIS A 68 -31.57 24.45 -8.69
N HIS A 69 -32.52 23.91 -7.91
CA HIS A 69 -32.23 23.15 -6.70
C HIS A 69 -31.74 21.72 -6.97
N TRP A 70 -32.19 21.09 -8.06
CA TRP A 70 -31.83 19.71 -8.38
C TRP A 70 -30.35 19.55 -8.76
N ALA A 71 -29.78 20.51 -9.50
CA ALA A 71 -28.35 20.53 -9.80
C ALA A 71 -27.50 20.67 -8.53
N ARG A 72 -27.90 21.56 -7.61
CA ARG A 72 -27.23 21.75 -6.32
C ARG A 72 -27.35 20.53 -5.41
N ILE A 73 -28.53 19.90 -5.35
CA ILE A 73 -28.74 18.64 -4.63
C ILE A 73 -27.87 17.51 -5.23
N ALA A 74 -27.72 17.45 -6.55
CA ALA A 74 -26.86 16.46 -7.20
C ALA A 74 -25.37 16.67 -6.86
N GLU A 75 -24.91 17.92 -6.82
CA GLU A 75 -23.55 18.28 -6.43
C GLU A 75 -23.29 18.02 -4.94
N ASP A 76 -24.21 18.42 -4.06
CA ASP A 76 -24.12 18.14 -2.62
C ASP A 76 -24.16 16.63 -2.35
N ARG A 77 -24.98 15.85 -3.08
CA ARG A 77 -24.96 14.37 -3.01
C ARG A 77 -23.63 13.78 -3.44
N LYS A 78 -23.02 14.30 -4.51
CA LYS A 78 -21.69 13.86 -4.97
C LYS A 78 -20.62 14.17 -3.93
N ARG A 79 -20.71 15.34 -3.27
CA ARG A 79 -19.83 15.71 -2.16
C ARG A 79 -20.04 14.81 -0.95
N ILE A 80 -21.28 14.54 -0.54
CA ILE A 80 -21.59 13.60 0.54
C ILE A 80 -21.04 12.20 0.24
N LEU A 81 -21.25 11.68 -0.97
CA LEU A 81 -20.68 10.40 -1.37
C LEU A 81 -19.14 10.45 -1.28
N GLY A 82 -18.52 11.54 -1.72
CA GLY A 82 -17.08 11.76 -1.57
C GLY A 82 -16.62 11.77 -0.11
N HIS A 83 -17.30 12.48 0.78
CA HIS A 83 -16.98 12.51 2.21
C HIS A 83 -17.26 11.18 2.89
N GLN A 84 -18.35 10.48 2.57
CA GLN A 84 -18.64 9.13 3.09
C GLN A 84 -17.53 8.14 2.72
N LEU A 85 -17.05 8.19 1.47
CA LEU A 85 -15.93 7.37 0.99
C LEU A 85 -14.61 7.68 1.70
N ARG A 86 -14.46 8.86 2.33
CA ARG A 86 -13.28 9.22 3.14
C ARG A 86 -13.47 8.90 4.62
N VAL A 87 -14.65 9.19 5.17
CA VAL A 87 -14.96 9.04 6.59
C VAL A 87 -15.03 7.57 6.99
N LEU A 88 -15.74 6.73 6.23
CA LEU A 88 -15.98 5.32 6.62
C LEU A 88 -14.68 4.52 6.74
N PRO A 89 -13.75 4.54 5.77
CA PRO A 89 -12.47 3.86 5.94
C PRO A 89 -11.67 4.37 7.14
N THR A 90 -11.74 5.67 7.44
CA THR A 90 -11.02 6.25 8.57
C THR A 90 -11.61 5.82 9.92
N ILE A 91 -12.94 5.70 10.01
CA ILE A 91 -13.62 5.14 11.19
C ILE A 91 -13.28 3.65 11.35
N ASP A 92 -13.33 2.88 10.27
CA ASP A 92 -12.98 1.45 10.28
C ASP A 92 -11.53 1.25 10.73
N ALA A 93 -10.59 2.03 10.19
CA ALA A 93 -9.19 2.02 10.61
C ALA A 93 -9.04 2.38 12.09
N SER A 94 -9.80 3.37 12.58
CA SER A 94 -9.76 3.76 14.00
C SER A 94 -10.27 2.65 14.93
N ILE A 95 -11.31 1.92 14.52
CA ILE A 95 -11.82 0.76 15.25
C ILE A 95 -10.77 -0.36 15.26
N ILE A 96 -10.14 -0.63 14.11
CA ILE A 96 -9.08 -1.63 13.99
C ILE A 96 -7.88 -1.25 14.87
N CYS A 97 -7.44 0.00 14.87
CA CYS A 97 -6.36 0.45 15.75
C CYS A 97 -6.71 0.34 17.24
N ALA A 98 -7.97 0.57 17.62
CA ALA A 98 -8.39 0.52 19.02
C ALA A 98 -8.66 -0.90 19.54
N SER A 99 -9.08 -1.83 18.68
CA SER A 99 -9.64 -3.12 19.09
C SER A 99 -9.07 -4.33 18.34
N GLY A 100 -8.29 -4.10 17.28
CA GLY A 100 -7.70 -5.14 16.45
C GLY A 100 -6.37 -5.65 17.00
N THR A 101 -5.93 -6.77 16.44
CA THR A 101 -4.56 -7.28 16.61
C THR A 101 -3.59 -6.43 15.80
N GLU A 102 -2.30 -6.52 16.11
CA GLU A 102 -1.24 -5.91 15.28
C GLU A 102 -1.34 -6.32 13.80
N PHE A 103 -1.80 -7.56 13.51
CA PHE A 103 -2.00 -8.02 12.13
C PHE A 103 -3.26 -7.49 11.47
N ASP A 104 -4.31 -7.16 12.23
CA ASP A 104 -5.49 -6.49 11.66
C ASP A 104 -5.10 -5.09 11.18
N ILE A 105 -4.27 -4.39 11.97
CA ILE A 105 -3.72 -3.07 11.61
C ILE A 105 -2.86 -3.20 10.34
N ILE A 106 -1.92 -4.15 10.31
CA ILE A 106 -1.07 -4.36 9.14
C ILE A 106 -1.88 -4.76 7.89
N GLN A 107 -2.86 -5.64 8.05
CA GLN A 107 -3.73 -6.04 6.95
C GLN A 107 -4.50 -4.84 6.39
N ASP A 108 -4.98 -3.94 7.26
CA ASP A 108 -5.65 -2.72 6.83
C ASP A 108 -4.70 -1.81 6.05
N GLN A 109 -3.46 -1.61 6.53
CA GLN A 109 -2.41 -0.87 5.80
C GLN A 109 -2.11 -1.48 4.43
N TRP A 110 -2.17 -2.81 4.31
CA TRP A 110 -1.92 -3.52 3.05
C TRP A 110 -3.09 -3.44 2.06
N ARG A 111 -4.28 -3.05 2.50
CA ARG A 111 -5.53 -3.09 1.71
C ARG A 111 -5.39 -2.39 0.36
N ASP A 112 -4.93 -1.15 0.36
CA ASP A 112 -4.83 -0.33 -0.84
C ASP A 112 -3.65 -0.72 -1.73
N PRO A 113 -2.41 -0.91 -1.21
CA PRO A 113 -1.29 -1.40 -2.02
C PRO A 113 -1.59 -2.75 -2.70
N VAL A 114 -2.18 -3.72 -1.99
CA VAL A 114 -2.53 -5.04 -2.55
C VAL A 114 -3.53 -4.90 -3.69
N ARG A 115 -4.48 -3.97 -3.58
CA ARG A 115 -5.48 -3.68 -4.61
C ARG A 115 -4.86 -2.95 -5.80
N SER A 116 -3.98 -1.98 -5.54
CA SER A 116 -3.33 -1.16 -6.56
C SER A 116 -2.46 -1.99 -7.50
N MET A 117 -1.83 -3.06 -7.01
CA MET A 117 -1.05 -4.01 -7.82
C MET A 117 -1.82 -4.64 -9.01
N ASP A 118 -3.15 -4.75 -8.95
CA ASP A 118 -3.96 -5.14 -10.13
C ASP A 118 -3.99 -4.04 -11.19
N GLY A 119 -4.04 -2.79 -10.75
CA GLY A 119 -3.93 -1.59 -11.58
C GLY A 119 -2.57 -1.53 -12.27
N GLU A 120 -1.48 -1.65 -11.52
CA GLU A 120 -0.11 -1.61 -12.05
C GLU A 120 0.14 -2.70 -13.10
N LEU A 121 -0.33 -3.93 -12.83
CA LEU A 121 -0.23 -5.00 -13.81
C LEU A 121 -1.01 -4.70 -15.08
N ARG A 122 -2.21 -4.12 -14.95
CA ARG A 122 -3.01 -3.72 -16.12
C ARG A 122 -2.32 -2.61 -16.90
N ILE A 123 -1.77 -1.60 -16.22
CA ILE A 123 -1.04 -0.49 -16.86
C ILE A 123 0.11 -1.04 -17.69
N LEU A 124 0.96 -1.88 -17.10
CA LEU A 124 2.08 -2.51 -17.82
C LEU A 124 1.61 -3.37 -19.00
N MET A 125 0.51 -4.11 -18.85
CA MET A 125 -0.04 -4.91 -19.97
C MET A 125 -0.53 -4.03 -21.12
N CYS A 126 -1.21 -2.91 -20.82
CA CYS A 126 -1.68 -1.97 -21.84
C CYS A 126 -0.50 -1.28 -22.54
N MET A 127 0.54 -0.91 -21.79
CA MET A 127 1.78 -0.34 -22.35
C MET A 127 2.50 -1.33 -23.29
N LEU A 128 2.36 -2.65 -23.07
CA LEU A 128 2.98 -3.68 -23.89
C LEU A 128 2.16 -4.06 -25.15
N ASP A 129 0.90 -3.64 -25.26
CA ASP A 129 0.04 -3.96 -26.40
C ASP A 129 -0.32 -2.69 -27.21
N PRO A 130 0.23 -2.53 -28.42
CA PRO A 130 -0.09 -1.39 -29.30
C PRO A 130 -1.57 -1.31 -29.71
N ARG A 131 -2.36 -2.37 -29.53
CA ARG A 131 -3.77 -2.44 -29.93
C ARG A 131 -4.73 -1.97 -28.84
N GLU A 132 -4.27 -1.90 -27.61
CA GLU A 132 -5.08 -1.47 -26.47
C GLU A 132 -5.15 0.06 -26.44
N ALA A 133 -6.28 0.62 -26.87
CA ALA A 133 -6.54 2.05 -26.79
C ALA A 133 -6.77 2.47 -25.33
N THR A 134 -5.71 2.95 -24.67
CA THR A 134 -5.79 3.39 -23.27
C THR A 134 -5.21 4.79 -23.06
N TYR A 135 -5.35 5.31 -21.84
CA TYR A 135 -4.71 6.56 -21.43
C TYR A 135 -3.17 6.49 -21.49
N TYR A 136 -2.62 5.27 -21.42
CA TYR A 136 -1.17 5.05 -21.46
C TYR A 136 -0.71 4.83 -22.90
N GLN A 137 0.35 5.54 -23.29
CA GLN A 137 0.98 5.33 -24.59
C GLN A 137 1.66 3.96 -24.62
N PRO A 138 1.51 3.19 -25.71
CA PRO A 138 2.25 1.95 -25.90
C PRO A 138 3.76 2.21 -25.91
N LEU A 139 4.52 1.26 -25.37
CA LEU A 139 5.98 1.27 -25.42
C LEU A 139 6.46 1.12 -26.86
N THR A 140 7.58 1.77 -27.15
CA THR A 140 8.36 1.56 -28.36
C THR A 140 9.08 0.20 -28.34
N GLU A 141 9.42 -0.32 -29.52
CA GLU A 141 9.96 -1.70 -29.67
C GLU A 141 11.18 -2.01 -28.77
N PRO A 142 12.16 -1.09 -28.56
CA PRO A 142 13.28 -1.33 -27.64
C PRO A 142 12.82 -1.56 -26.19
N GLU A 143 11.86 -0.76 -25.72
CA GLU A 143 11.37 -0.74 -24.34
C GLU A 143 10.38 -1.87 -24.05
N ILE A 144 9.74 -2.45 -25.07
CA ILE A 144 8.87 -3.62 -24.93
C ILE A 144 9.61 -4.78 -24.25
N GLN A 145 10.90 -4.99 -24.53
CA GLN A 145 11.68 -6.06 -23.90
C GLN A 145 11.92 -5.79 -22.41
N LEU A 146 12.19 -4.54 -22.04
CA LEU A 146 12.29 -4.12 -20.64
C LEU A 146 10.96 -4.35 -19.92
N GLY A 147 9.86 -3.87 -20.50
CA GLY A 147 8.52 -4.06 -19.94
C GLY A 147 8.17 -5.54 -19.76
N LYS A 148 8.46 -6.40 -20.76
CA LYS A 148 8.27 -7.86 -20.66
C LYS A 148 9.08 -8.48 -19.54
N SER A 149 10.32 -8.02 -19.33
CA SER A 149 11.19 -8.53 -18.25
C SER A 149 10.72 -8.08 -16.85
N LEU A 150 9.94 -6.99 -16.74
CA LEU A 150 9.34 -6.52 -15.48
C LEU A 150 8.07 -7.29 -15.09
N VAL A 151 7.34 -7.86 -16.07
CA VAL A 151 6.09 -8.61 -15.84
C VAL A 151 6.23 -9.71 -14.78
N PRO A 152 7.27 -10.57 -14.80
CA PRO A 152 7.44 -11.60 -13.78
C PRO A 152 7.66 -11.03 -12.39
N VAL A 153 8.42 -9.94 -12.25
CA VAL A 153 8.66 -9.25 -10.97
C VAL A 153 7.33 -8.78 -10.39
N LEU A 154 6.55 -8.04 -11.18
CA LEU A 154 5.24 -7.51 -10.78
C LEU A 154 4.24 -8.62 -10.41
N LYS A 155 4.17 -9.69 -11.21
CA LYS A 155 3.29 -10.84 -10.93
C LYS A 155 3.67 -11.56 -9.65
N LEU A 156 4.97 -11.79 -9.41
CA LEU A 156 5.45 -12.47 -8.22
C LEU A 156 5.20 -11.64 -6.96
N SER A 157 5.49 -10.34 -6.99
CA SER A 157 5.17 -9.41 -5.91
C SER A 157 3.67 -9.39 -5.61
N ARG A 158 2.83 -9.31 -6.65
CA ARG A 158 1.36 -9.33 -6.52
C ARG A 158 0.86 -10.61 -5.86
N VAL A 159 1.36 -11.77 -6.31
CA VAL A 159 0.96 -13.07 -5.76
C VAL A 159 1.33 -13.17 -4.29
N PHE A 160 2.53 -12.70 -3.92
CA PHE A 160 2.97 -12.66 -2.53
C PHE A 160 2.08 -11.78 -1.65
N LEU A 161 1.90 -10.52 -2.03
CA LEU A 161 1.08 -9.58 -1.27
C LEU A 161 -0.36 -10.08 -1.10
N LYS A 162 -0.98 -10.58 -2.19
CA LYS A 162 -2.34 -11.15 -2.13
C LYS A 162 -2.43 -12.38 -1.25
N LYS A 163 -1.40 -13.24 -1.25
CA LYS A 163 -1.40 -14.44 -0.43
C LYS A 163 -1.33 -14.07 1.05
N PHE A 164 -0.43 -13.18 1.44
CA PHE A 164 -0.30 -12.75 2.83
C PHE A 164 -1.47 -11.92 3.33
N TYR A 165 -2.00 -11.03 2.50
CA TYR A 165 -3.23 -10.31 2.82
C TYR A 165 -4.38 -11.27 3.17
N ARG A 166 -4.54 -12.37 2.41
CA ARG A 166 -5.55 -13.40 2.68
C ARG A 166 -5.24 -14.22 3.94
N ILE A 167 -3.98 -14.53 4.18
CA ILE A 167 -3.56 -15.25 5.39
C ILE A 167 -3.88 -14.41 6.62
N MET A 168 -3.57 -13.11 6.59
CA MET A 168 -3.89 -12.18 7.68
C MET A 168 -5.39 -12.15 7.95
N GLY A 169 -6.22 -11.98 6.92
CA GLY A 169 -7.68 -11.91 7.09
C GLY A 169 -8.39 -13.22 7.42
N GLY A 170 -7.70 -14.36 7.26
CA GLY A 170 -8.27 -15.68 7.48
C GLY A 170 -7.80 -16.37 8.76
N SER A 171 -6.74 -15.87 9.39
CA SER A 171 -6.11 -16.54 10.54
C SER A 171 -6.40 -15.80 11.84
N ARG A 172 -6.46 -16.54 12.94
CA ARG A 172 -6.60 -15.95 14.28
C ARG A 172 -5.22 -15.72 14.86
N PHE A 173 -4.78 -14.48 14.88
CA PHE A 173 -3.51 -14.10 15.48
C PHE A 173 -3.67 -13.68 16.94
N PRO A 174 -2.59 -13.76 17.74
CA PRO A 174 -2.58 -13.11 19.05
C PRO A 174 -2.74 -11.60 18.90
N LEU A 175 -3.27 -10.95 19.96
CA LEU A 175 -3.42 -9.49 20.01
C LEU A 175 -2.08 -8.77 19.80
N PHE A 176 -1.03 -9.30 20.42
CA PHE A 176 0.33 -8.77 20.35
C PHE A 176 1.29 -9.85 19.87
N THR A 177 2.22 -9.44 19.03
CA THR A 177 3.35 -10.25 18.60
C THR A 177 4.55 -10.01 19.51
N ILE A 178 5.61 -10.78 19.29
CA ILE A 178 6.92 -10.53 19.92
C ILE A 178 7.78 -9.57 19.08
N MET A 179 7.25 -9.01 17.99
CA MET A 179 8.01 -8.09 17.13
C MET A 179 8.26 -6.76 17.86
N SER A 180 9.41 -6.14 17.59
CA SER A 180 9.60 -4.74 17.96
C SER A 180 8.79 -3.82 17.04
N SER A 181 8.62 -2.57 17.45
CA SER A 181 8.00 -1.51 16.66
C SER A 181 8.64 -1.36 15.30
N ASP A 182 9.98 -1.30 15.24
CA ASP A 182 10.72 -1.21 13.97
C ASP A 182 10.41 -2.39 13.03
N GLN A 183 10.21 -3.59 13.58
CA GLN A 183 9.86 -4.77 12.80
C GLN A 183 8.40 -4.70 12.32
N LEU A 184 7.48 -4.24 13.18
CA LEU A 184 6.09 -4.00 12.82
C LEU A 184 5.99 -2.94 11.72
N ASP A 185 6.71 -1.82 11.82
CA ASP A 185 6.73 -0.76 10.81
C ASP A 185 7.34 -1.26 9.49
N THR A 186 8.44 -2.01 9.57
CA THR A 186 9.07 -2.62 8.39
C THR A 186 8.11 -3.55 7.66
N PHE A 187 7.34 -4.34 8.41
CA PHE A 187 6.39 -5.29 7.84
C PHE A 187 5.09 -4.62 7.37
N GLY A 188 4.55 -3.68 8.16
CA GLY A 188 3.39 -2.86 7.82
C GLY A 188 3.59 -2.08 6.53
N GLY A 189 4.74 -1.42 6.40
CA GLY A 189 5.13 -0.70 5.20
C GLY A 189 5.57 -1.57 4.02
N LEU A 190 5.63 -2.89 4.15
CA LEU A 190 6.17 -3.77 3.09
C LEU A 190 5.35 -3.68 1.79
N ALA A 191 4.03 -3.74 1.89
CA ALA A 191 3.16 -3.72 0.72
C ALA A 191 3.24 -2.39 -0.03
N ASP A 192 3.23 -1.27 0.70
CA ASP A 192 3.38 0.08 0.17
C ASP A 192 4.76 0.26 -0.51
N ASN A 193 5.84 -0.17 0.15
CA ASN A 193 7.19 -0.12 -0.42
C ASN A 193 7.34 -0.95 -1.69
N ILE A 194 6.67 -2.10 -1.78
CA ILE A 194 6.70 -2.95 -2.99
C ILE A 194 5.88 -2.31 -4.11
N GLU A 195 4.66 -1.88 -3.79
CA GLU A 195 3.71 -1.32 -4.76
C GLU A 195 4.21 0.00 -5.32
N GLY A 196 4.57 0.96 -4.46
CA GLY A 196 5.00 2.29 -4.90
C GLY A 196 6.27 2.26 -5.75
N ARG A 197 7.18 1.32 -5.49
CA ARG A 197 8.37 1.12 -6.35
C ARG A 197 8.02 0.56 -7.71
N LEU A 198 7.18 -0.46 -7.74
CA LEU A 198 6.75 -1.05 -9.01
C LEU A 198 5.93 -0.05 -9.83
N GLY A 199 5.06 0.72 -9.17
CA GLY A 199 4.33 1.83 -9.77
C GLY A 199 5.28 2.88 -10.36
N GLY A 200 6.26 3.36 -9.58
CA GLY A 200 7.27 4.31 -10.07
C GLY A 200 8.10 3.76 -11.24
N MET A 201 8.50 2.49 -11.20
CA MET A 201 9.22 1.85 -12.30
C MET A 201 8.40 1.79 -13.59
N ILE A 202 7.08 1.56 -13.51
CA ILE A 202 6.18 1.46 -14.66
C ILE A 202 5.76 2.84 -15.15
N ALA A 203 5.16 3.62 -14.25
CA ALA A 203 4.50 4.87 -14.57
C ALA A 203 5.50 6.00 -14.80
N ASP A 204 6.64 6.02 -14.12
CA ASP A 204 7.61 7.10 -14.27
C ASP A 204 8.78 6.64 -15.14
N ASP A 205 9.56 5.67 -14.69
CA ASP A 205 10.85 5.38 -15.33
C ASP A 205 10.73 4.71 -16.70
N LEU A 206 9.97 3.62 -16.81
CA LEU A 206 9.81 2.88 -18.07
C LEU A 206 9.02 3.68 -19.10
N ARG A 207 7.96 4.38 -18.65
CA ARG A 207 7.17 5.25 -19.51
C ARG A 207 8.02 6.41 -20.04
N ASP A 208 8.73 7.11 -19.17
CA ASP A 208 9.52 8.26 -19.59
C ASP A 208 10.71 7.83 -20.46
N LEU A 209 11.32 6.67 -20.20
CA LEU A 209 12.32 6.08 -21.10
C LEU A 209 11.79 5.90 -22.53
N SER A 210 10.53 5.48 -22.68
CA SER A 210 9.90 5.32 -23.99
C SER A 210 9.50 6.67 -24.61
N ASN A 211 8.95 7.58 -23.81
CA ASN A 211 8.38 8.84 -24.29
C ASN A 211 9.42 9.93 -24.59
N LYS A 212 10.55 9.91 -23.87
CA LYS A 212 11.63 10.92 -23.97
C LYS A 212 12.86 10.38 -24.69
N ALA A 213 12.66 9.35 -25.49
CA ALA A 213 13.65 8.70 -26.33
C ALA A 213 14.61 9.66 -27.05
N GLU A 214 14.06 10.75 -27.57
CA GLU A 214 14.78 11.73 -28.40
C GLU A 214 15.45 12.84 -27.58
N GLU A 215 15.10 12.98 -26.30
CA GLU A 215 15.64 14.02 -25.39
C GLU A 215 16.95 13.60 -24.72
N GLY A 216 17.35 12.33 -24.88
CA GLY A 216 18.46 11.71 -24.17
C GLY A 216 18.13 11.35 -22.71
N GLY A 217 19.13 10.87 -21.97
CA GLY A 217 18.96 10.52 -20.55
C GLY A 217 18.59 9.06 -20.26
N ASP A 218 18.59 8.18 -21.27
CA ASP A 218 18.33 6.73 -21.11
C ASP A 218 19.13 6.11 -19.96
N SER A 219 20.42 6.49 -19.82
CA SER A 219 21.28 5.99 -18.74
C SER A 219 20.75 6.31 -17.35
N GLU A 220 20.08 7.44 -17.16
CA GLU A 220 19.53 7.86 -15.87
C GLU A 220 18.27 7.06 -15.53
N TYR A 221 17.38 6.88 -16.50
CA TYR A 221 16.19 6.03 -16.37
C TYR A 221 16.56 4.57 -16.09
N LEU A 222 17.53 4.02 -16.84
CA LEU A 222 18.01 2.64 -16.64
C LEU A 222 18.66 2.46 -15.27
N ASP A 223 19.44 3.44 -14.81
CA ASP A 223 20.05 3.41 -13.47
C ASP A 223 18.98 3.46 -12.36
N ARG A 224 17.94 4.29 -12.52
CA ARG A 224 16.79 4.29 -11.59
C ARG A 224 16.06 2.94 -11.57
N LEU A 225 15.73 2.38 -12.74
CA LEU A 225 15.08 1.06 -12.85
C LEU A 225 15.89 -0.03 -12.14
N MET A 226 17.20 -0.07 -12.36
CA MET A 226 18.08 -1.05 -11.69
C MET A 226 18.15 -0.84 -10.18
N LYS A 227 18.24 0.43 -9.72
CA LYS A 227 18.27 0.76 -8.29
C LYS A 227 16.98 0.37 -7.60
N GLU A 228 15.83 0.65 -8.21
CA GLU A 228 14.52 0.29 -7.64
C GLU A 228 14.30 -1.23 -7.62
N ALA A 229 14.72 -1.94 -8.67
CA ALA A 229 14.70 -3.40 -8.69
C ALA A 229 15.58 -4.02 -7.57
N ALA A 230 16.78 -3.49 -7.34
CA ALA A 230 17.67 -3.95 -6.27
C ALA A 230 17.09 -3.65 -4.87
N LYS A 231 16.45 -2.48 -4.69
CA LYS A 231 15.75 -2.15 -3.45
C LYS A 231 14.58 -3.10 -3.21
N LEU A 232 13.80 -3.42 -4.24
CA LEU A 232 12.68 -4.36 -4.14
C LEU A 232 13.12 -5.72 -3.58
N GLU A 233 14.26 -6.24 -4.04
CA GLU A 233 14.83 -7.48 -3.50
C GLU A 233 15.15 -7.36 -2.00
N LYS A 234 15.77 -6.25 -1.59
CA LYS A 234 16.11 -5.99 -0.19
C LYS A 234 14.86 -5.93 0.71
N TYR A 235 13.83 -5.17 0.31
CA TYR A 235 12.59 -5.06 1.08
C TYR A 235 11.86 -6.39 1.17
N SER A 236 11.77 -7.10 0.04
CA SER A 236 11.16 -8.43 -0.02
C SER A 236 11.88 -9.42 0.91
N GLY A 237 13.22 -9.39 0.93
CA GLY A 237 14.03 -10.22 1.82
C GLY A 237 13.84 -9.89 3.30
N ALA A 238 13.78 -8.60 3.66
CA ALA A 238 13.50 -8.17 5.03
C ALA A 238 12.11 -8.61 5.49
N GLY A 239 11.08 -8.37 4.67
CA GLY A 239 9.71 -8.81 4.94
C GLY A 239 9.59 -10.34 5.06
N LEU A 240 10.26 -11.09 4.18
CA LEU A 240 10.31 -12.54 4.23
C LEU A 240 10.91 -13.04 5.56
N LEU A 241 12.00 -12.43 6.02
CA LEU A 241 12.63 -12.81 7.28
C LEU A 241 11.66 -12.64 8.46
N LEU A 242 10.93 -11.52 8.50
CA LEU A 242 9.92 -11.27 9.53
C LEU A 242 8.77 -12.29 9.47
N ILE A 243 8.32 -12.65 8.26
CA ILE A 243 7.33 -13.71 8.07
C ILE A 243 7.84 -15.05 8.61
N LEU A 244 9.07 -15.43 8.27
CA LEU A 244 9.65 -16.71 8.69
C LEU A 244 9.78 -16.81 10.22
N ILE A 245 10.16 -15.72 10.88
CA ILE A 245 10.40 -15.69 12.33
C ILE A 245 9.12 -15.50 13.13
N HIS A 246 8.21 -14.64 12.67
CA HIS A 246 7.07 -14.20 13.47
C HIS A 246 5.72 -14.74 12.98
N PHE A 247 5.52 -14.91 11.67
CA PHE A 247 4.23 -15.37 11.14
C PHE A 247 4.10 -16.88 11.09
N LEU A 248 5.08 -17.55 10.46
CA LEU A 248 5.03 -18.99 10.23
C LEU A 248 4.85 -19.82 11.51
N PRO A 249 5.46 -19.47 12.66
CA PRO A 249 5.23 -20.20 13.91
C PRO A 249 3.81 -20.11 14.45
N ILE A 250 3.03 -19.09 14.05
CA ILE A 250 1.67 -18.83 14.54
C ILE A 250 0.62 -19.50 13.64
N ILE A 251 0.96 -19.76 12.38
CA ILE A 251 0.03 -20.34 11.39
C ILE A 251 0.02 -21.87 11.52
N PRO A 252 -1.15 -22.52 11.67
CA PRO A 252 -1.26 -23.98 11.63
C PRO A 252 -0.82 -24.56 10.28
N ASP A 253 -0.17 -25.72 10.27
CA ASP A 253 0.33 -26.41 9.06
C ASP A 253 1.28 -25.56 8.18
N SER A 254 2.27 -24.95 8.84
CA SER A 254 3.21 -23.98 8.27
C SER A 254 4.24 -24.54 7.26
N ASP A 255 4.46 -25.86 7.22
CA ASP A 255 5.48 -26.49 6.37
C ASP A 255 5.25 -26.21 4.88
N GLY A 256 4.01 -26.35 4.39
CA GLY A 256 3.67 -26.05 3.00
C GLY A 256 3.82 -24.57 2.63
N TYR A 257 3.69 -23.66 3.61
CA TYR A 257 3.89 -22.23 3.41
C TYR A 257 5.38 -21.89 3.30
N LYS A 258 6.21 -22.53 4.11
CA LYS A 258 7.66 -22.36 4.08
C LYS A 258 8.27 -22.78 2.74
N ASP A 259 7.87 -23.92 2.21
CA ASP A 259 8.34 -24.40 0.90
C ASP A 259 7.92 -23.45 -0.22
N TRP A 260 6.68 -22.98 -0.18
CA TRP A 260 6.19 -22.00 -1.15
C TRP A 260 6.96 -20.68 -1.07
N LEU A 261 7.30 -20.20 0.13
CA LEU A 261 8.09 -18.98 0.31
C LEU A 261 9.49 -19.10 -0.28
N PHE A 262 10.14 -20.26 -0.07
CA PHE A 262 11.46 -20.52 -0.62
C PHE A 262 11.44 -20.50 -2.16
N VAL A 263 10.46 -21.16 -2.76
CA VAL A 263 10.26 -21.16 -4.23
C VAL A 263 9.96 -19.74 -4.73
N TRP A 264 9.06 -19.02 -4.06
CA TRP A 264 8.71 -17.65 -4.44
C TRP A 264 9.93 -16.71 -4.39
N GLN A 265 10.72 -16.75 -3.31
CA GLN A 265 11.90 -15.92 -3.16
C GLN A 265 12.91 -16.20 -4.27
N SER A 266 13.16 -17.48 -4.56
CA SER A 266 14.06 -17.88 -5.65
C SER A 266 13.58 -17.34 -7.00
N GLN A 267 12.29 -17.48 -7.29
CA GLN A 267 11.69 -16.96 -8.53
C GLN A 267 11.77 -15.43 -8.61
N LEU A 268 11.53 -14.73 -7.49
CA LEU A 268 11.61 -13.27 -7.45
C LEU A 268 13.04 -12.80 -7.70
N THR A 269 14.03 -13.38 -7.03
CA THR A 269 15.45 -13.07 -7.25
C THR A 269 15.85 -13.31 -8.71
N VAL A 270 15.41 -14.42 -9.33
CA VAL A 270 15.68 -14.68 -10.75
C VAL A 270 15.00 -13.64 -11.65
N ALA A 271 13.74 -13.29 -11.38
CA ALA A 271 13.01 -12.28 -12.14
C ALA A 271 13.67 -10.89 -12.05
N ILE A 272 14.07 -10.46 -10.85
CA ILE A 272 14.77 -9.20 -10.62
C ILE A 272 16.12 -9.18 -11.35
N ASN A 273 16.89 -10.26 -11.25
CA ASN A 273 18.16 -10.36 -11.97
C ASN A 273 17.97 -10.29 -13.48
N ASN A 274 16.99 -11.01 -14.03
CA ASN A 274 16.69 -10.96 -15.47
C ASN A 274 16.30 -9.55 -15.92
N PHE A 275 15.48 -8.84 -15.13
CA PHE A 275 15.13 -7.46 -15.38
C PHE A 275 16.35 -6.54 -15.38
N ILE A 276 17.22 -6.64 -14.36
CA ILE A 276 18.46 -5.87 -14.28
C ILE A 276 19.39 -6.15 -15.47
N GLN A 277 19.50 -7.40 -15.91
CA GLN A 277 20.29 -7.74 -17.10
C GLN A 277 19.67 -7.17 -18.38
N ALA A 278 18.34 -7.14 -18.49
CA ALA A 278 17.67 -6.49 -19.60
C ALA A 278 17.98 -4.98 -19.64
N CYS A 279 17.98 -4.30 -18.48
CA CYS A 279 18.39 -2.90 -18.39
C CYS A 279 19.85 -2.68 -18.82
N ARG A 280 20.78 -3.56 -18.42
CA ARG A 280 22.20 -3.46 -18.80
C ARG A 280 22.45 -3.73 -20.28
N GLY A 281 21.63 -4.59 -20.89
CA GLY A 281 21.68 -4.91 -22.30
C GLY A 281 20.94 -3.93 -23.21
N PHE A 282 20.33 -2.88 -22.65
CA PHE A 282 19.59 -1.89 -23.41
C PHE A 282 20.55 -1.00 -24.21
N GLU A 283 20.30 -0.86 -25.51
CA GLU A 283 21.06 0.02 -26.39
C GLU A 283 20.68 1.48 -26.13
N ILE A 284 21.63 2.27 -25.61
CA ILE A 284 21.39 3.66 -25.24
C ILE A 284 21.24 4.54 -26.47
N ARG A 285 20.13 5.30 -26.49
CA ARG A 285 19.87 6.52 -27.25
C ARG A 285 21.03 7.52 -27.18
N THR A 286 21.96 7.57 -28.13
CA THR A 286 22.86 8.74 -28.22
C THR A 286 22.17 9.85 -29.00
N PRO A 287 22.00 11.07 -28.44
CA PRO A 287 21.52 12.18 -29.25
C PRO A 287 22.49 12.41 -30.40
N ASP A 288 21.97 12.37 -31.63
CA ASP A 288 22.74 12.69 -32.83
C ASP A 288 23.39 14.07 -32.66
N GLN A 289 24.67 14.18 -33.06
CA GLN A 289 25.45 15.42 -33.06
C GLN A 289 24.86 16.48 -33.99
#